data_AF-A0A7J0HFX3-F1
#
_entry.id   AF-A0A7J0HFX3-F1
#
_cell.length_a   1.000
_cell.length_b   1.000
_cell.length_c   1.000
_cell.angle_alpha   90.00
_cell.angle_beta   90.00
_cell.angle_gamma   90.00
#
_symmetry.space_group_name_H-M   'P 1'
#
loop_
_entity.id
_entity.type
_entity.pdbx_description
1 polymer ?
#
loop_
_entity_poly.entity_id
_entity_poly.type
_entity_poly.pdbx_seq_one_letter_code
_entity_poly.pdbx_strand_id
1 'polypeptide(L)'
;MGCNVEATHRPTILVTNDDGIDAPGLRSLVSVLVSANRYEVLVCAPDSEKSAVSHSITWRHAVSVKQVDIDGATAFAVSGLF
;
A
#
# COMPACT_ATOMS: atom_id res chain seq x y z
N MET A 1 -0.90 19.56 -38.48
CA MET A 1 0.39 19.68 -37.77
C MET A 1 0.10 19.60 -36.28
N GLY A 2 0.62 18.59 -35.58
CA GLY A 2 0.66 18.52 -34.11
C GLY A 2 -0.57 17.90 -33.44
N CYS A 3 -0.55 16.59 -33.21
CA CYS A 3 -1.43 15.93 -32.24
C CYS A 3 -1.18 16.56 -30.85
N ASN A 4 -2.27 16.93 -30.17
CA ASN A 4 -2.25 17.44 -28.81
C ASN A 4 -1.80 16.31 -27.87
N VAL A 5 -0.78 16.58 -27.06
CA VAL A 5 -0.20 15.64 -26.09
C VAL A 5 -1.27 15.31 -25.04
N GLU A 6 -1.84 14.11 -25.09
CA GLU A 6 -2.70 13.64 -24.01
C GLU A 6 -1.87 13.56 -22.72
N ALA A 7 -2.39 14.10 -21.62
CA ALA A 7 -1.74 14.02 -20.33
C ALA A 7 -1.48 12.54 -20.00
N THR A 8 -0.22 12.13 -19.98
CA THR A 8 0.20 10.75 -19.71
C THR A 8 0.02 10.45 -18.22
N HIS A 9 -1.22 10.21 -17.79
CA HIS A 9 -1.52 9.82 -16.42
C HIS A 9 -1.03 8.37 -16.22
N ARG A 10 -0.06 8.18 -15.32
CA ARG A 10 0.37 6.83 -14.94
C ARG A 10 -0.79 6.17 -14.18
N PRO A 11 -1.23 4.95 -14.56
CA PRO A 11 -2.30 4.28 -13.83
C PRO A 11 -1.87 4.02 -12.37
N THR A 12 -2.81 4.20 -11.45
CA THR A 12 -2.59 4.02 -10.02
C THR A 12 -2.83 2.57 -9.62
N ILE A 13 -1.93 1.99 -8.82
CA ILE A 13 -2.05 0.63 -8.27
C ILE A 13 -2.03 0.71 -6.75
N LEU A 14 -3.02 0.08 -6.10
CA LEU A 14 -3.02 -0.16 -4.67
C LEU A 14 -2.46 -1.55 -4.37
N VAL A 15 -1.45 -1.61 -3.50
CA VAL A 15 -0.83 -2.85 -3.03
C VAL A 15 -1.12 -3.03 -1.54
N THR A 16 -1.56 -4.22 -1.15
CA THR A 16 -1.92 -4.59 0.23
C THR A 16 -1.58 -6.05 0.51
N ASN A 17 -1.54 -6.42 1.80
CA ASN A 17 -1.40 -7.79 2.30
C ASN A 17 -1.96 -7.90 3.73
N ASP A 18 -1.97 -9.12 4.26
CA ASP A 18 -2.35 -9.48 5.64
C ASP A 18 -1.16 -9.59 6.61
N ASP A 19 0.04 -9.91 6.11
CA ASP A 19 1.26 -10.02 6.94
C ASP A 19 1.75 -8.68 7.52
N GLY A 20 1.39 -7.56 6.87
CA GLY A 20 1.75 -6.20 7.29
C GLY A 20 2.70 -5.44 6.37
N ILE A 21 2.86 -4.14 6.63
CA ILE A 21 3.57 -3.16 5.79
C ILE A 21 5.07 -3.44 5.63
N ASP A 22 5.66 -4.14 6.60
CA ASP A 22 7.08 -4.51 6.61
C ASP A 22 7.33 -5.93 6.09
N ALA A 23 6.29 -6.62 5.62
CA ALA A 23 6.44 -7.96 5.08
C ALA A 23 7.38 -7.97 3.87
N PRO A 24 8.33 -8.92 3.80
CA PRO A 24 9.33 -8.96 2.74
C PRO A 24 8.70 -9.15 1.35
N GLY A 25 7.59 -9.90 1.25
CA GLY A 25 6.84 -10.07 0.01
C GLY A 25 6.23 -8.77 -0.52
N LEU A 26 5.59 -8.00 0.36
CA LEU A 26 5.01 -6.69 0.03
C LEU A 26 6.10 -5.72 -0.44
N ARG A 27 7.20 -5.62 0.32
CA ARG A 27 8.34 -4.76 -0.02
C ARG A 27 8.96 -5.12 -1.37
N SER A 28 9.08 -6.42 -1.66
CA SER A 28 9.61 -6.90 -2.94
C SER A 28 8.71 -6.55 -4.12
N LEU A 29 7.39 -6.74 -3.98
CA LEU A 29 6.42 -6.39 -5.02
C LEU A 29 6.42 -4.88 -5.31
N VAL A 30 6.42 -4.06 -4.26
CA VAL A 30 6.47 -2.60 -4.40
C VAL A 30 7.76 -2.15 -5.09
N SER A 31 8.91 -2.72 -4.72
CA SER A 31 10.19 -2.41 -5.36
C SER A 31 10.17 -2.67 -6.87
N VAL A 32 9.58 -3.78 -7.31
CA VAL A 32 9.45 -4.10 -8.74
C VAL A 32 8.50 -3.12 -9.45
N LEU A 33 7.37 -2.78 -8.84
CA LEU A 33 6.40 -1.84 -9.42
C LEU A 33 6.96 -0.41 -9.55
N VAL A 34 7.71 0.04 -8.54
CA VAL A 34 8.42 1.32 -8.55
C VAL A 34 9.50 1.31 -9.64
N SER A 35 10.32 0.26 -9.70
CA SER A 35 11.40 0.11 -10.68
C SER A 35 10.87 0.07 -12.12
N ALA A 36 9.70 -0.51 -12.35
CA ALA A 36 9.05 -0.51 -13.66
C ALA A 36 8.70 0.90 -14.14
N ASN A 37 8.54 1.85 -13.23
CA ASN A 37 8.24 3.26 -13.47
C ASN A 37 7.02 3.53 -14.39
N ARG A 38 6.03 2.63 -14.38
CA ARG A 38 4.80 2.75 -15.18
C ARG A 38 3.56 3.13 -14.38
N TYR A 39 3.64 3.06 -13.05
CA TYR A 39 2.49 3.14 -12.16
C TYR A 39 2.72 4.12 -11.01
N GLU A 40 1.66 4.82 -10.60
CA GLU A 40 1.63 5.44 -9.29
C GLU A 40 1.34 4.37 -8.25
N VAL A 41 2.31 4.09 -7.38
CA VAL A 41 2.21 2.99 -6.42
C VAL A 41 1.70 3.53 -5.08
N LEU A 42 0.55 3.03 -4.67
CA LEU A 42 -0.04 3.24 -3.36
C LEU A 42 0.08 1.94 -2.56
N VAL A 43 0.47 2.03 -1.29
CA VAL A 43 0.60 0.88 -0.40
C VAL A 43 -0.25 1.12 0.85
N CYS A 44 -1.07 0.14 1.20
CA CYS A 44 -1.87 0.17 2.42
C CYS A 44 -1.87 -1.23 3.03
N ALA A 45 -1.35 -1.39 4.25
CA ALA A 45 -1.24 -2.71 4.89
C ALA A 45 -1.31 -2.59 6.42
N PRO A 46 -1.55 -3.69 7.15
CA PRO A 46 -1.46 -3.72 8.61
C PRO A 46 -0.10 -3.20 9.13
N ASP A 47 -0.10 -2.55 10.29
CA ASP A 47 1.11 -2.11 10.98
C ASP A 47 2.02 -3.25 11.46
N SER A 48 1.48 -4.45 11.67
CA SER A 48 2.21 -5.67 12.03
C SER A 48 1.36 -6.90 11.71
N GLU A 49 1.99 -8.07 11.68
CA GLU A 49 1.30 -9.35 11.51
C GLU A 49 0.23 -9.54 12.59
N LYS A 50 -1.03 -9.77 12.19
CA LYS A 50 -2.17 -9.94 13.10
C LYS A 50 -2.56 -11.41 13.25
N SER A 51 -1.58 -12.28 13.44
CA SER A 51 -1.73 -13.73 13.47
C SER A 51 -2.51 -14.32 14.67
N ALA A 52 -3.12 -13.49 15.54
CA ALA A 52 -3.85 -13.95 16.73
C ALA A 52 -5.26 -13.38 16.91
N VAL A 53 -5.90 -12.89 15.83
CA VAL A 53 -7.22 -12.25 15.92
C VAL A 53 -8.21 -12.84 14.95
N SER A 54 -8.60 -14.08 15.23
CA SER A 54 -9.74 -14.72 14.58
C SER A 54 -11.03 -13.98 14.94
N HIS A 55 -11.82 -13.57 13.93
CA HIS A 55 -13.25 -13.26 14.06
C HIS A 55 -13.66 -12.09 14.98
N SER A 56 -12.93 -10.96 15.00
CA SER A 56 -13.33 -9.78 15.77
C SER A 56 -13.37 -8.51 14.91
N ILE A 57 -14.56 -8.18 14.39
CA ILE A 57 -14.84 -6.87 13.78
C ILE A 57 -14.53 -5.81 14.85
N THR A 58 -13.56 -4.94 14.56
CA THR A 58 -13.21 -3.82 15.45
C THR A 58 -14.39 -2.85 15.53
N TRP A 59 -15.29 -3.04 16.50
CA TRP A 59 -16.40 -2.14 16.80
C TRP A 59 -16.05 -1.03 17.82
N ARG A 60 -14.85 -1.05 18.43
CA ARG A 60 -14.55 -0.25 19.63
C ARG A 60 -13.24 0.56 19.66
N HIS A 61 -12.39 0.47 18.64
CA HIS A 61 -11.13 1.22 18.59
C HIS A 61 -11.00 2.02 17.31
N ALA A 62 -10.50 3.25 17.41
CA ALA A 62 -10.27 4.11 16.26
C ALA A 62 -9.24 3.45 15.33
N VAL A 63 -9.59 3.31 14.05
CA VAL A 63 -8.64 2.97 12.99
C VAL A 63 -7.69 4.15 12.86
N SER A 64 -6.42 3.95 13.18
CA SER A 64 -5.38 4.95 12.94
C SER A 64 -4.53 4.58 11.73
N VAL A 65 -4.12 5.60 10.98
CA VAL A 65 -3.30 5.46 9.77
C VAL A 65 -1.97 6.16 10.03
N LYS A 66 -0.87 5.49 9.73
CA LYS A 66 0.49 6.00 9.86
C LYS A 66 1.16 5.98 8.50
N GLN A 67 1.70 7.11 8.05
CA GLN A 67 2.52 7.14 6.84
C GLN A 67 3.84 6.38 7.08
N VAL A 68 4.23 5.57 6.10
CA VAL A 68 5.47 4.79 6.13
C VAL A 68 6.34 5.20 4.95
N ASP A 69 7.64 5.23 5.17
CA ASP A 69 8.61 5.48 4.11
C ASP A 69 8.84 4.20 3.29
N ILE A 70 8.45 4.24 2.02
CA ILE A 70 8.75 3.23 1.02
C ILE A 70 9.24 3.96 -0.22
N ASP A 71 10.49 3.69 -0.62
CA ASP A 71 11.12 4.39 -1.73
C ASP A 71 10.28 4.30 -3.01
N GLY A 72 9.96 5.47 -3.58
CA GLY A 72 9.15 5.62 -4.78
C GLY A 72 7.67 5.24 -4.67
N ALA A 73 7.12 5.02 -3.47
CA ALA A 73 5.70 4.71 -3.27
C ALA A 73 5.09 5.53 -2.13
N THR A 74 3.80 5.87 -2.26
CA THR A 74 3.04 6.46 -1.15
C THR A 74 2.48 5.34 -0.29
N ALA A 75 2.94 5.23 0.96
CA ALA A 75 2.62 4.09 1.81
C ALA A 75 2.00 4.46 3.16
N PHE A 76 1.02 3.67 3.57
CA PHE A 76 0.31 3.82 4.82
C PHE A 76 0.19 2.47 5.54
N ALA A 77 0.61 2.46 6.81
CA ALA A 77 0.31 1.39 7.74
C ALA A 77 -1.02 1.70 8.44
N VAL A 78 -1.89 0.70 8.56
CA VAL A 78 -3.20 0.83 9.19
C VAL A 78 -3.25 -0.02 10.45
N SER A 79 -3.69 0.60 11.54
CA SER A 79 -3.95 -0.06 12.83
C SER A 79 -5.43 -0.46 12.94
N GLY A 80 -5.70 -1.54 13.69
CA GLY A 80 -7.01 -2.19 13.78
C GLY A 80 -7.00 -3.64 13.29
N LEU A 81 -7.84 -4.51 13.85
CA LEU A 81 -8.02 -5.86 13.31
C LEU A 81 -8.85 -5.77 12.03
N PHE A 82 -8.38 -6.42 10.97
CA PHE A 82 -9.23 -6.82 9.84
C PHE A 82 -10.03 -8.07 10.21
#